data_AF-A0A1T4XNX7-F1
#
_entry.id   AF-A0A1T4XNX7-F1
#
_cell.length_a   1.000
_cell.length_b   1.000
_cell.length_c   1.000
_cell.angle_alpha   90.00
_cell.angle_beta   90.00
_cell.angle_gamma   90.00
#
_symmetry.space_group_name_H-M   'P 1'
#
loop_
_entity.id
_entity.type
_entity.pdbx_description
1 polymer ?
#
loop_
_entity_poly.entity_id
_entity_poly.type
_entity_poly.pdbx_seq_one_letter_code
_entity_poly.pdbx_strand_id
1 'polypeptide(L)' 'MSNISKEILRNYVNEQNFKSPNDVLAAMKELFKEVLQEALEAEMDTQLGYDKYDVTEKQTSNSRNGYSKKTIKT' A
#
# COMPACT_ATOMS: atom_id res chain seq x y z
N MET A 1 -14.07 3.64 15.62
CA MET A 1 -12.59 3.65 15.68
C MET A 1 -12.12 2.27 15.29
N SER A 2 -11.15 2.18 14.38
CA SER A 2 -10.77 0.94 13.70
C SER A 2 -10.28 -0.12 14.69
N ASN A 3 -11.06 -1.19 14.84
CA ASN A 3 -10.64 -2.39 15.56
C ASN A 3 -9.81 -3.24 14.59
N ILE A 4 -8.55 -2.86 14.33
CA ILE A 4 -7.61 -3.86 13.83
C ILE A 4 -7.63 -4.98 14.88
N SER A 5 -8.03 -6.18 14.47
CA SER A 5 -8.21 -7.26 15.43
C SER A 5 -6.88 -7.55 16.11
N LYS A 6 -6.89 -7.69 17.44
CA LYS A 6 -5.69 -8.05 18.21
C LYS A 6 -5.06 -9.35 17.68
N GLU A 7 -5.86 -10.20 17.03
CA GLU A 7 -5.43 -11.42 16.36
C GLU A 7 -4.57 -11.15 15.13
N ILE A 8 -4.97 -10.23 14.25
CA ILE A 8 -4.15 -9.85 13.08
C ILE A 8 -2.80 -9.29 13.54
N LEU A 9 -2.81 -8.41 14.54
CA LEU A 9 -1.56 -7.86 15.10
C LEU A 9 -0.68 -8.94 15.74
N ARG A 10 -1.28 -9.90 16.46
CA ARG A 10 -0.53 -11.03 17.04
C ARG A 10 0.08 -11.92 15.96
N ASN A 11 -0.67 -12.23 14.91
CA ASN A 11 -0.17 -13.04 13.81
C ASN A 11 0.99 -12.35 13.11
N TYR A 12 0.83 -11.06 12.79
CA TYR A 12 1.89 -10.26 12.18
C TYR A 12 3.16 -10.18 13.05
N VAL A 13 3.01 -9.99 14.36
CA VAL A 13 4.14 -9.97 15.30
C VAL A 13 4.86 -11.31 15.38
N ASN A 14 4.11 -12.42 15.36
CA ASN A 14 4.66 -13.76 15.40
C ASN A 14 5.39 -14.13 14.10
N GLU A 15 4.89 -13.67 12.94
CA GLU A 15 5.51 -13.92 11.63
C GLU A 15 6.84 -13.17 11.45
N GLN A 16 6.90 -11.90 11.89
CA GLN A 16 8.05 -11.03 11.65
C GLN A 16 9.22 -11.23 12.63
N ASN A 17 9.08 -12.11 13.65
CA ASN A 17 10.14 -12.47 14.62
C ASN A 17 10.99 -11.27 15.08
N PHE A 18 10.33 -10.21 15.56
CA PHE A 18 11.01 -8.98 15.97
C PHE A 18 12.06 -9.23 17.07
N LYS A 19 13.30 -8.78 16.83
CA LYS A 19 14.41 -8.95 17.78
C LYS A 19 14.69 -7.68 18.58
N SER A 20 14.29 -6.51 18.05
CA SER A 20 14.50 -5.20 18.68
C SER A 20 13.33 -4.24 18.45
N PRO A 21 13.20 -3.19 19.28
CA PRO A 21 12.21 -2.12 19.06
C PRO A 21 12.38 -1.38 17.72
N ASN A 22 13.62 -1.32 17.19
CA ASN A 22 13.89 -0.71 15.90
C ASN A 22 13.30 -1.52 14.74
N ASP A 23 13.26 -2.86 14.87
CA ASP A 23 12.67 -3.73 13.85
C ASP A 23 11.16 -3.54 13.78
N VAL A 24 10.51 -3.34 14.92
CA VAL A 24 9.08 -3.01 14.99
C VAL A 24 8.80 -1.69 14.28
N LEU A 25 9.62 -0.67 14.53
CA LEU A 25 9.49 0.63 13.87
C LEU A 25 9.70 0.51 12.36
N ALA A 26 10.70 -0.26 11.91
CA ALA A 26 10.96 -0.48 10.49
C ALA A 26 9.79 -1.21 9.79
N ALA A 27 9.25 -2.26 10.42
CA ALA A 27 8.09 -2.96 9.90
C ALA A 27 6.85 -2.06 9.81
N MET A 28 6.64 -1.19 10.80
CA MET A 28 5.54 -0.22 10.78
C MET A 28 5.70 0.80 9.65
N LYS A 29 6.94 1.21 9.33
CA LYS A 29 7.24 2.09 8.19
C LYS A 29 6.98 1.41 6.84
N GLU A 30 7.34 0.13 6.69
CA GLU A 30 7.03 -0.64 5.48
C GLU A 30 5.51 -0.83 5.31
N LEU A 31 4.78 -1.21 6.36
CA LEU A 31 3.32 -1.31 6.31
C LEU A 31 2.68 0.03 5.91
N PHE A 32 3.17 1.13 6.48
CA PHE A 32 2.66 2.45 6.12
C PHE A 32 2.91 2.80 4.65
N LYS A 33 4.08 2.42 4.12
CA LYS A 33 4.41 2.59 2.70
C LYS A 33 3.51 1.76 1.80
N GLU A 34 3.20 0.52 2.16
CA GLU A 34 2.27 -0.33 1.41
C GLU A 34 0.85 0.24 1.40
N VAL A 35 0.32 0.66 2.55
CA VAL A 35 -1.00 1.29 2.65
C VAL A 35 -1.08 2.57 1.82
N LEU A 36 -0.03 3.40 1.85
CA LEU A 36 0.02 4.63 1.07
C LEU A 36 0.07 4.34 -0.43
N GLN A 37 0.84 3.32 -0.85
CA GLN A 37 0.89 2.90 -2.24
C GLN A 37 -0.47 2.42 -2.73
N GLU A 38 -1.16 1.57 -1.96
CA GLU A 38 -2.49 1.06 -2.30
C GLU A 38 -3.52 2.18 -2.43
N ALA A 39 -3.50 3.16 -1.51
CA ALA A 39 -4.37 4.32 -1.59
C ALA A 39 -4.17 5.13 -2.89
N LEU A 40 -2.91 5.33 -3.30
CA LEU A 40 -2.59 6.04 -4.55
C LEU A 40 -2.99 5.24 -5.79
N GLU A 41 -2.89 3.91 -5.75
CA GLU A 41 -3.34 3.05 -6.85
C GLU A 41 -4.86 3.10 -6.99
N ALA A 42 -5.61 3.00 -5.89
CA ALA A 42 -7.07 3.14 -5.91
C ALA A 42 -7.55 4.53 -6.41
N GLU A 43 -6.85 5.60 -6.02
CA GLU A 43 -7.10 6.95 -6.55
C GLU A 43 -6.86 6.99 -8.07
N MET A 44 -5.82 6.32 -8.57
CA MET A 44 -5.52 6.24 -9.99
C MET A 44 -6.57 5.43 -10.78
N ASP A 45 -7.04 4.31 -10.22
CA ASP A 45 -8.13 3.49 -10.78
C ASP A 45 -9.39 4.34 -10.94
N THR A 46 -9.73 5.12 -9.91
CA THR A 46 -10.89 6.02 -9.91
C THR A 46 -10.74 7.15 -10.93
N GLN A 47 -9.56 7.78 -10.99
CA GLN A 47 -9.32 8.93 -11.87
C GLN A 47 -9.28 8.53 -13.35
N LEU A 48 -8.71 7.36 -13.66
CA LEU A 48 -8.63 6.84 -15.02
C LEU A 48 -9.90 6.10 -15.45
N GLY A 49 -10.66 5.57 -14.49
CA GLY A 49 -11.89 4.83 -14.70
C GLY A 49 -11.69 3.39 -15.17
N TYR A 50 -10.47 2.84 -15.04
CA TYR A 50 -10.15 1.46 -15.40
C TYR A 50 -8.99 0.93 -14.57
N ASP A 51 -8.99 -0.39 -14.31
CA ASP A 51 -7.98 -1.07 -13.52
C ASP A 51 -6.68 -1.28 -14.27
N LYS A 52 -5.61 -1.54 -13.51
CA LYS A 52 -4.31 -1.87 -14.11
C LYS A 52 -4.44 -3.12 -14.99
N TYR A 53 -4.06 -2.97 -16.26
CA TYR A 53 -4.17 -3.98 -17.34
C TYR A 53 -5.57 -4.21 -17.92
N ASP A 54 -6.59 -3.48 -17.49
CA ASP A 54 -7.89 -3.49 -18.17
C ASP A 54 -7.86 -2.52 -19.37
N VAL A 55 -7.32 -3.01 -20.48
CA VAL A 55 -7.23 -2.27 -21.74
C VAL A 55 -8.57 -2.29 -22.50
N THR A 56 -9.45 -3.23 -22.18
CA THR A 56 -10.73 -3.47 -22.84
C THR A 56 -11.81 -2.46 -22.44
N GLU A 57 -11.83 -2.05 -21.17
CA GLU A 57 -12.79 -1.06 -20.65
C GLU A 57 -12.27 0.39 -20.75
N LYS A 58 -11.15 0.60 -21.45
CA LYS A 58 -10.49 1.91 -21.52
C LYS A 58 -11.27 2.89 -22.42
N GLN A 59 -12.07 3.74 -21.80
CA GLN A 59 -12.83 4.82 -22.46
C GLN A 59 -11.98 6.07 -22.77
N THR A 60 -10.70 6.11 -22.34
CA THR A 60 -9.85 7.30 -22.43
C THR A 60 -8.61 7.08 -23.30
N SER A 61 -8.05 8.15 -23.87
CA SER A 61 -6.75 8.08 -24.55
C SER A 61 -5.58 7.93 -23.57
N ASN A 62 -5.77 8.28 -22.30
CA ASN A 62 -4.71 8.35 -21.30
C ASN A 62 -4.34 6.97 -20.72
N SER A 63 -3.04 6.65 -20.70
CA SER A 63 -2.53 5.35 -20.25
C SER A 63 -1.68 5.49 -18.99
N ARG A 64 -1.72 4.49 -18.11
CA ARG A 64 -0.76 4.38 -17.00
C ARG A 64 0.67 4.31 -17.54
N ASN A 65 1.56 5.07 -16.93
CA ASN A 65 2.96 5.20 -17.37
C ASN A 65 3.95 4.81 -16.27
N GLY A 66 3.69 3.66 -15.63
CA GLY A 66 4.56 3.13 -14.57
C GLY A 66 4.55 3.95 -13.29
N TYR A 67 5.67 3.89 -12.56
CA TYR A 67 5.80 4.44 -11.21
C TYR A 67 6.98 5.42 -11.11
N SER A 68 6.84 6.42 -10.25
CA SER A 68 7.93 7.32 -9.88
C SER A 68 8.31 7.14 -8.42
N LYS A 69 9.61 7.22 -8.11
CA LYS A 69 10.12 7.07 -6.74
C LYS A 69 10.00 8.38 -5.99
N LYS A 70 9.40 8.35 -4.79
CA LYS A 70 9.33 9.51 -3.88
C LYS A 70 9.78 9.09 -2.49
N THR A 71 10.77 9.79 -1.95
CA THR A 71 11.23 9.60 -0.56
C THR A 71 10.40 10.50 0.36
N ILE A 72 9.58 9.89 1.21
CA ILE A 72 8.74 10.59 2.18
C ILE A 72 9.42 10.55 3.54
N LYS A 73 9.52 11.71 4.21
CA LYS A 73 9.99 11.78 5.59
C LYS A 73 8.84 11.35 6.50
N THR A 74 9.04 10.26 7.25
CA THR A 74 8.13 9.68 8.23
C THR A 74 8.76 9.65 9.61
#